data_AF-A0A2M8ANH0-F1
#
_entry.id   AF-A0A2M8ANH0-F1
#
_cell.length_a   1.000
_cell.length_b   1.000
_cell.length_c   1.000
_cell.angle_alpha   90.00
_cell.angle_beta   90.00
_cell.angle_gamma   90.00
#
_symmetry.space_group_name_H-M   'P 1'
#
loop_
_entity.id
_entity.type
_entity.pdbx_description
1 polymer ?
#
loop_
_entity_poly.entity_id
_entity_poly.type
_entity_poly.pdbx_seq_one_letter_code
_entity_poly.pdbx_strand_id
1 'polypeptide(L)'
;MVPTHIAYISLGSNKGDRFKNLQDAVNLIYLKMGKVDVISKVYNSPALGFESNDFLNTCLRLETELSAQDVLKNLLSIEKLLGRVRNKKLGYEARVIDLDIIFYDDDIINTKTLQIPHPQMGKRKFVLQPLFDIAPKIKHPEMNVDVSKLFETCTDESHLESINIWLKNPSKKHSFSKYNYIAIEGNIGAGKTSLATKIAHDFNAKLILERFADNPFLPKFYKDPQRFAFTLEMSFLADRYQQISDDLSQLDLFKDFMVSDYDVFKSLIFSKITLLEDEFKLYRKLFYLMYKDIAKPDLYVYLYQNTQRLQENIKKRGRDYEQNIADDYLEKINAGYLEFLKSQTDFNVKIIDISNKDFVTNREDYLSVLDAICEE
;
A
#
# COMPACT_ATOMS: atom_id res chain seq x y z
N MET A 1 10.92 3.67 -5.07
CA MET A 1 10.06 3.41 -3.90
C MET A 1 10.87 3.65 -2.65
N VAL A 2 10.23 4.13 -1.58
CA VAL A 2 10.87 4.13 -0.25
C VAL A 2 11.09 2.66 0.14
N PRO A 3 12.26 2.27 0.66
CA PRO A 3 12.45 0.91 1.15
C PRO A 3 11.43 0.59 2.24
N THR A 4 10.86 -0.62 2.20
CA THR A 4 10.02 -1.14 3.27
C THR A 4 10.86 -1.95 4.26
N HIS A 5 10.40 -1.97 5.51
CA HIS A 5 11.04 -2.61 6.66
C HIS A 5 10.06 -3.57 7.32
N ILE A 6 10.57 -4.66 7.90
CA ILE A 6 9.79 -5.66 8.61
C ILE A 6 10.02 -5.50 10.11
N ALA A 7 8.94 -5.25 10.86
CA ALA A 7 8.95 -5.21 12.31
C ALA A 7 8.09 -6.33 12.90
N TYR A 8 8.56 -6.92 13.99
CA TYR A 8 7.77 -7.87 14.79
C TYR A 8 7.34 -7.19 16.07
N ILE A 9 6.03 -6.99 16.23
CA ILE A 9 5.47 -6.23 17.36
C ILE A 9 4.79 -7.19 18.32
N SER A 10 5.18 -7.14 19.59
CA SER A 10 4.49 -7.81 20.70
C SER A 10 3.35 -6.91 21.21
N LEU A 11 2.18 -7.51 21.47
CA LEU A 11 1.04 -6.82 22.05
C LEU A 11 0.58 -7.57 23.31
N GLY A 12 0.35 -6.84 24.41
CA GLY A 12 -0.14 -7.40 25.67
C GLY A 12 -1.21 -6.53 26.32
N SER A 13 -2.27 -7.14 26.89
CA SER A 13 -3.33 -6.40 27.61
C SER A 13 -3.83 -7.16 28.83
N ASN A 14 -3.96 -6.49 29.99
CA ASN A 14 -4.51 -7.10 31.22
C ASN A 14 -5.58 -6.28 31.96
N LYS A 15 -6.02 -5.13 31.42
CA LYS A 15 -7.07 -4.28 32.01
C LYS A 15 -8.25 -4.07 31.05
N GLY A 16 -9.46 -3.99 31.61
CA GLY A 16 -10.68 -3.73 30.84
C GLY A 16 -11.00 -4.84 29.85
N ASP A 17 -11.55 -4.48 28.69
CA ASP A 17 -11.79 -5.42 27.60
C ASP A 17 -10.48 -5.72 26.85
N ARG A 18 -9.73 -6.70 27.38
CA ARG A 18 -8.38 -7.08 26.93
C ARG A 18 -8.36 -7.41 25.42
N PHE A 19 -9.36 -8.15 24.94
CA PHE A 19 -9.41 -8.55 23.54
C PHE A 19 -9.70 -7.36 22.63
N LYS A 20 -10.66 -6.51 23.00
CA LYS A 20 -10.94 -5.28 22.27
C LYS A 20 -9.72 -4.35 22.22
N ASN A 21 -8.97 -4.21 23.31
CA ASN A 21 -7.75 -3.41 23.34
C ASN A 21 -6.71 -3.92 22.34
N LEU A 22 -6.50 -5.24 22.25
CA LEU A 22 -5.62 -5.84 21.26
C LEU A 22 -6.11 -5.56 19.83
N GLN A 23 -7.41 -5.70 19.57
CA GLN A 23 -7.99 -5.42 18.25
C GLN A 23 -7.87 -3.94 17.85
N ASP A 24 -8.14 -3.03 18.78
CA ASP A 24 -8.01 -1.59 18.53
C ASP A 24 -6.55 -1.21 18.27
N ALA A 25 -5.59 -1.81 18.98
CA ALA A 25 -4.17 -1.63 18.74
C ALA A 25 -3.77 -2.12 17.33
N VAL A 26 -4.21 -3.31 16.91
CA VAL A 26 -3.97 -3.82 15.55
C VAL A 26 -4.53 -2.86 14.48
N ASN A 27 -5.75 -2.36 14.67
CA ASN A 27 -6.38 -1.42 13.74
C ASN A 27 -5.59 -0.11 13.64
N LEU A 28 -5.13 0.42 14.78
CA LEU A 28 -4.34 1.66 14.83
C LEU A 28 -2.93 1.48 14.26
N ILE A 29 -2.30 0.33 14.48
CA ILE A 29 -1.01 -0.03 13.85
C ILE A 29 -1.18 -0.04 12.32
N TYR A 30 -2.22 -0.71 11.83
CA TYR A 30 -2.51 -0.74 10.39
C TYR A 30 -2.76 0.65 9.81
N LEU A 31 -3.55 1.49 10.51
CA LEU A 31 -3.89 2.84 10.07
C LEU A 31 -2.66 3.75 9.99
N LYS A 32 -1.79 3.69 11.00
CA LYS A 32 -0.72 4.68 11.19
C LYS A 32 0.64 4.26 10.66
N MET A 33 0.91 2.95 10.60
CA MET A 33 2.29 2.48 10.52
C MET A 33 2.56 1.64 9.28
N GLY A 34 1.61 0.82 8.82
CA GLY A 34 1.91 -0.05 7.70
C GLY A 34 0.96 -1.23 7.54
N LYS A 35 1.32 -2.15 6.65
CA LYS A 35 0.55 -3.35 6.37
C LYS A 35 0.79 -4.38 7.47
N VAL A 36 -0.28 -4.99 7.97
CA VAL A 36 -0.18 -6.10 8.93
C VAL A 36 -0.29 -7.39 8.13
N ASP A 37 0.81 -8.12 7.98
CA ASP A 37 0.83 -9.32 7.13
C ASP A 37 0.16 -10.50 7.83
N VAL A 38 0.59 -10.75 9.06
CA VAL A 38 0.16 -11.90 9.85
C VAL A 38 0.09 -11.51 11.32
N ILE A 39 -0.90 -12.09 12.00
CA ILE A 39 -1.13 -11.94 13.44
C ILE A 39 -1.14 -13.36 14.00
N SER A 40 -0.40 -13.61 15.08
CA SER A 40 -0.36 -14.89 15.76
C SER A 40 -1.70 -15.20 16.43
N LYS A 41 -1.83 -16.39 17.00
CA LYS A 41 -2.90 -16.65 17.97
C LYS A 41 -2.77 -15.71 19.17
N VAL A 42 -3.87 -15.53 19.88
CA VAL A 42 -3.89 -14.81 21.16
C VAL A 42 -3.73 -15.84 22.29
N TYR A 43 -2.85 -15.55 23.23
CA TYR A 43 -2.52 -16.43 24.35
C TYR A 43 -2.86 -15.76 25.67
N ASN A 44 -3.57 -16.47 26.55
CA ASN A 44 -3.74 -16.09 27.94
C ASN A 44 -2.51 -16.53 28.74
N SER A 45 -1.96 -15.63 29.56
CA SER A 45 -0.83 -15.91 30.45
C SER A 45 -1.05 -15.28 31.83
N PRO A 46 -0.56 -15.90 32.92
CA PRO A 46 -0.47 -15.23 34.21
C PRO A 46 0.37 -13.96 34.14
N ALA A 47 0.15 -13.04 35.08
CA ALA A 47 0.99 -11.85 35.24
C ALA A 47 2.38 -12.24 35.78
N LEU A 48 3.45 -11.75 35.14
CA LEU A 48 4.82 -12.06 35.55
C LEU A 48 5.36 -11.02 36.52
N GLY A 49 5.65 -11.43 37.76
CA GLY A 49 6.34 -10.61 38.75
C GLY A 49 5.47 -9.66 39.58
N PHE A 50 4.13 -9.76 39.50
CA PHE A 50 3.19 -9.03 40.36
C PHE A 50 1.78 -9.67 40.32
N GLU A 51 0.93 -9.40 41.32
CA GLU A 51 -0.47 -9.84 41.31
C GLU A 51 -1.32 -8.94 40.39
N SER A 52 -1.89 -9.54 39.34
CA SER A 52 -2.94 -8.91 38.54
C SER A 52 -3.76 -9.95 37.78
N ASN A 53 -4.80 -9.49 37.09
CA ASN A 53 -5.48 -10.28 36.08
C ASN A 53 -4.48 -10.81 35.04
N ASP A 54 -4.83 -11.95 34.44
CA ASP A 54 -4.09 -12.52 33.33
C ASP A 54 -3.94 -11.54 32.16
N PHE A 55 -2.87 -11.72 31.40
CA PHE A 55 -2.62 -11.01 30.16
C PHE A 55 -3.14 -11.80 28.98
N LEU A 56 -3.71 -11.10 28.00
CA LEU A 56 -3.79 -11.58 26.63
C LEU A 56 -2.58 -11.06 25.86
N ASN A 57 -1.83 -11.97 25.21
CA ASN A 57 -0.62 -11.66 24.45
C ASN A 57 -0.74 -12.18 23.00
N THR A 58 -0.19 -11.42 22.06
CA THR A 58 -0.10 -11.80 20.65
C THR A 58 1.11 -11.12 20.00
N CYS A 59 1.46 -11.53 18.79
CA CYS A 59 2.48 -10.90 17.99
C CYS A 59 1.96 -10.68 16.57
N LEU A 60 2.39 -9.59 15.94
CA LEU A 60 2.13 -9.34 14.53
C LEU A 60 3.42 -9.01 13.78
N ARG A 61 3.41 -9.34 12.48
CA ARG A 61 4.40 -8.90 11.51
C ARG A 61 3.88 -7.66 10.80
N LEU A 62 4.61 -6.56 10.92
CA LEU A 62 4.33 -5.27 10.33
C LEU A 62 5.32 -5.01 9.20
N GLU A 63 4.81 -4.67 8.01
CA GLU A 63 5.61 -4.08 6.94
C GLU A 63 5.37 -2.56 6.91
N THR A 64 6.44 -1.76 6.98
CA THR A 64 6.36 -0.30 7.15
C THR A 64 7.45 0.45 6.39
N GLU A 65 7.13 1.67 5.94
CA GLU A 65 8.12 2.63 5.39
C GLU A 65 8.75 3.50 6.52
N LEU A 66 8.32 3.32 7.78
CA LEU A 66 8.78 4.10 8.93
C LEU A 66 10.05 3.53 9.53
N SER A 67 10.95 4.40 9.97
CA SER A 67 12.13 4.03 10.76
C SER A 67 11.75 3.36 12.09
N ALA A 68 12.65 2.55 12.66
CA ALA A 68 12.41 1.90 13.96
C ALA A 68 12.03 2.90 15.08
N GLN A 69 12.60 4.10 15.06
CA GLN A 69 12.27 5.17 16.02
C GLN A 69 10.88 5.76 15.80
N ASP A 70 10.47 5.94 14.54
CA ASP A 70 9.12 6.38 14.21
C ASP A 70 8.08 5.30 14.51
N VAL A 71 8.45 4.03 14.36
CA VAL A 71 7.64 2.89 14.80
C VAL A 71 7.40 2.99 16.31
N LEU A 72 8.48 3.10 17.11
CA LEU A 72 8.38 3.25 18.56
C LEU A 72 7.49 4.45 18.94
N LYS A 73 7.72 5.62 18.34
CA LYS A 73 6.93 6.83 18.61
C LYS A 73 5.45 6.61 18.36
N ASN A 74 5.09 5.92 17.27
CA ASN A 74 3.70 5.60 16.95
C ASN A 74 3.10 4.61 17.94
N LEU A 75 3.82 3.53 18.31
CA LEU A 75 3.36 2.59 19.35
C LEU A 75 3.06 3.32 20.66
N LEU A 76 3.97 4.16 21.14
CA LEU A 76 3.76 4.95 22.35
C LEU A 76 2.55 5.89 22.26
N SER A 77 2.28 6.44 21.07
CA SER A 77 1.10 7.27 20.82
C SER A 77 -0.20 6.45 20.90
N ILE A 78 -0.19 5.21 20.37
CA ILE A 78 -1.32 4.29 20.37
C ILE A 78 -1.62 3.86 21.81
N GLU A 79 -0.59 3.52 22.59
CA GLU A 79 -0.77 3.19 23.99
C GLU A 79 -1.44 4.32 24.77
N LYS A 80 -0.98 5.56 24.58
CA LYS A 80 -1.56 6.74 25.22
C LYS A 80 -3.02 6.93 24.79
N LEU A 81 -3.32 6.75 23.50
CA LEU A 81 -4.68 6.87 22.95
C LEU A 81 -5.63 5.84 23.56
N LEU A 82 -5.15 4.60 23.77
CA LEU A 82 -5.91 3.51 24.39
C LEU A 82 -5.94 3.59 25.92
N GLY A 83 -5.49 4.69 26.53
CA GLY A 83 -5.64 4.95 27.96
C GLY A 83 -4.47 4.51 28.83
N ARG A 84 -3.29 4.23 28.25
CA ARG A 84 -2.07 4.02 29.06
C ARG A 84 -1.66 5.33 29.73
N VAL A 85 -1.73 5.37 31.06
CA VAL A 85 -1.18 6.44 31.89
C VAL A 85 0.20 6.00 32.39
N ARG A 86 1.25 6.75 32.07
CA ARG A 86 2.60 6.47 32.60
C ARG A 86 2.72 7.03 34.02
N ASN A 87 2.65 6.16 35.02
CA ASN A 87 3.02 6.51 36.38
C ASN A 87 4.54 6.36 36.58
N LYS A 88 5.15 7.26 37.36
CA LYS A 88 6.62 7.26 37.64
C LYS A 88 7.08 6.13 38.58
N LYS A 89 6.28 5.09 38.82
CA LYS A 89 6.66 3.97 39.69
C LYS A 89 7.54 2.97 38.92
N LEU A 90 8.60 2.52 39.56
CA LEU A 90 9.48 1.45 39.04
C LEU A 90 8.81 0.10 39.28
N GLY A 91 8.51 -0.67 38.22
CA GLY A 91 7.96 -2.02 38.34
C GLY A 91 7.07 -2.45 37.16
N TYR A 92 6.67 -3.72 37.17
CA TYR A 92 5.59 -4.23 36.31
C TYR A 92 4.26 -3.71 36.85
N GLU A 93 3.43 -3.15 35.96
CA GLU A 93 2.13 -2.59 36.31
C GLU A 93 1.08 -3.14 35.37
N ALA A 94 -0.14 -3.31 35.87
CA ALA A 94 -1.27 -3.64 35.01
C ALA A 94 -1.59 -2.47 34.05
N ARG A 95 -1.69 -2.76 32.75
CA ARG A 95 -1.79 -1.82 31.64
C ARG A 95 -2.97 -2.18 30.73
N VAL A 96 -3.60 -1.15 30.15
CA VAL A 96 -4.66 -1.35 29.16
C VAL A 96 -4.08 -1.98 27.89
N ILE A 97 -2.89 -1.55 27.47
CA ILE A 97 -2.15 -2.13 26.35
C ILE A 97 -0.64 -1.87 26.54
N ASP A 98 0.17 -2.82 26.10
CA ASP A 98 1.64 -2.78 26.06
C ASP A 98 2.07 -3.19 24.65
N LEU A 99 2.85 -2.35 23.98
CA LEU A 99 3.29 -2.53 22.60
C LEU A 99 4.82 -2.42 22.51
N ASP A 100 5.50 -3.51 22.15
CA ASP A 100 6.96 -3.56 22.09
C ASP A 100 7.44 -4.04 20.72
N ILE A 101 8.52 -3.43 20.22
CA ILE A 101 9.24 -3.93 19.03
C ILE A 101 10.16 -5.06 19.46
N ILE A 102 9.95 -6.27 18.94
CA ILE A 102 10.80 -7.44 19.20
C ILE A 102 12.03 -7.40 18.29
N PHE A 103 11.78 -7.31 16.98
CA PHE A 103 12.77 -7.25 15.91
C PHE A 103 12.36 -6.15 14.92
N TYR A 104 13.36 -5.58 14.25
CA TYR A 104 13.18 -4.63 13.16
C TYR A 104 14.28 -4.93 12.14
N ASP A 105 13.90 -5.48 10.99
CA ASP A 105 14.80 -6.12 10.04
C ASP A 105 15.84 -7.00 10.77
N ASP A 106 17.12 -6.87 10.40
CA ASP A 106 18.26 -7.47 11.07
C ASP A 106 19.02 -6.45 11.96
N ASP A 107 18.38 -5.33 12.32
CA ASP A 107 19.03 -4.23 13.02
C ASP A 107 19.38 -4.59 14.47
N ILE A 108 20.54 -4.08 14.91
CA ILE A 108 20.95 -4.05 16.32
C ILE A 108 20.99 -2.58 16.76
N ILE A 109 19.97 -2.17 17.53
CA ILE A 109 19.81 -0.81 18.02
C ILE A 109 20.00 -0.84 19.53
N ASN A 110 20.96 -0.09 20.05
CA ASN A 110 21.19 0.04 21.49
C ASN A 110 21.25 1.51 21.88
N THR A 111 20.07 2.11 22.08
CA THR A 111 19.93 3.51 22.50
C THR A 111 19.24 3.58 23.87
N LYS A 112 19.22 4.78 24.47
CA LYS A 112 18.49 5.00 25.74
C LYS A 112 16.98 4.83 25.60
N THR A 113 16.43 5.00 24.40
CA THR A 113 14.99 4.99 24.14
C THR A 113 14.51 3.72 23.47
N LEU A 114 15.37 3.04 22.71
CA LEU A 114 15.03 1.86 21.93
C LEU A 114 16.18 0.85 21.97
N GLN A 115 15.83 -0.40 22.28
CA GLN A 115 16.73 -1.56 22.22
C GLN A 115 16.10 -2.63 21.33
N ILE A 116 16.78 -2.98 20.24
CA ILE A 116 16.37 -4.01 19.28
C ILE A 116 17.59 -4.90 19.01
N PRO A 117 17.48 -6.23 19.03
CA PRO A 117 16.31 -7.00 19.48
C PRO A 117 15.88 -6.69 20.91
N HIS A 118 14.61 -6.92 21.24
CA HIS A 118 14.11 -6.61 22.57
C HIS A 118 14.88 -7.42 23.64
N PRO A 119 15.54 -6.77 24.62
CA PRO A 119 16.56 -7.41 25.47
C PRO A 119 16.04 -8.54 26.35
N GLN A 120 14.74 -8.55 26.65
CA GLN A 120 14.10 -9.60 27.47
C GLN A 120 13.30 -10.61 26.65
N MET A 121 13.28 -10.53 25.31
CA MET A 121 12.42 -11.41 24.51
C MET A 121 12.76 -12.89 24.71
N GLY A 122 14.05 -13.26 24.77
CA GLY A 122 14.50 -14.63 24.96
C GLY A 122 14.11 -15.27 26.30
N LYS A 123 13.70 -14.46 27.29
CA LYS A 123 13.39 -14.89 28.65
C LYS A 123 11.89 -14.98 28.93
N ARG A 124 11.04 -14.68 27.94
CA ARG A 124 9.60 -14.52 28.13
C ARG A 124 8.84 -15.37 27.13
N LYS A 125 8.21 -16.43 27.62
CA LYS A 125 7.47 -17.37 26.77
C LYS A 125 6.27 -16.71 26.13
N PHE A 126 5.60 -15.79 26.83
CA PHE A 126 4.47 -15.03 26.28
C PHE A 126 4.84 -14.08 25.13
N VAL A 127 6.13 -13.79 24.92
CA VAL A 127 6.66 -13.07 23.74
C VAL A 127 7.08 -14.07 22.66
N LEU A 128 7.83 -15.10 23.06
CA LEU A 128 8.39 -16.09 22.14
C LEU A 128 7.34 -17.00 21.48
N GLN A 129 6.31 -17.44 22.20
CA GLN A 129 5.27 -18.32 21.63
C GLN A 129 4.50 -17.64 20.49
N PRO A 130 3.92 -16.42 20.67
CA PRO A 130 3.31 -15.69 19.57
C PRO A 130 4.24 -15.46 18.37
N LEU A 131 5.50 -15.12 18.63
CA LEU A 131 6.50 -14.88 17.58
C LEU A 131 6.85 -16.17 16.82
N PHE A 132 7.02 -17.27 17.55
CA PHE A 132 7.31 -18.59 16.99
C PHE A 132 6.20 -19.05 16.03
N ASP A 133 4.94 -18.79 16.35
CA ASP A 133 3.80 -19.14 15.49
C ASP A 133 3.88 -18.51 14.09
N ILE A 134 4.44 -17.30 13.98
CA ILE A 134 4.44 -16.52 12.73
C ILE A 134 5.81 -16.39 12.07
N ALA A 135 6.90 -16.61 12.81
CA ALA A 135 8.25 -16.36 12.36
C ALA A 135 9.30 -17.31 13.00
N PRO A 136 9.11 -18.64 12.92
CA PRO A 136 9.96 -19.60 13.62
C PRO A 136 11.41 -19.63 13.13
N LYS A 137 11.65 -19.19 11.89
CA LYS A 137 12.96 -19.22 11.18
C LYS A 137 13.69 -17.89 11.17
N ILE A 138 13.12 -16.82 11.73
CA ILE A 138 13.82 -15.55 11.83
C ILE A 138 14.98 -15.69 12.81
N LYS A 139 16.12 -15.13 12.44
CA LYS A 139 17.35 -15.17 13.25
C LYS A 139 17.40 -13.98 14.18
N HIS A 140 17.80 -14.23 15.41
CA HIS A 140 18.22 -13.15 16.29
C HIS A 140 19.56 -12.58 15.78
N PRO A 141 19.66 -11.28 15.45
CA PRO A 141 20.84 -10.73 14.79
C PRO A 141 22.11 -10.81 15.63
N GLU A 142 22.02 -10.68 16.97
CA GLU A 142 23.21 -10.84 17.84
C GLU A 142 23.60 -12.30 18.12
N MET A 143 22.63 -13.17 18.41
CA MET A 143 22.89 -14.55 18.82
C MET A 143 23.02 -15.52 17.65
N ASN A 144 22.58 -15.12 16.44
CA ASN A 144 22.53 -15.92 15.22
C ASN A 144 21.84 -17.29 15.41
N VAL A 145 20.78 -17.30 16.21
CA VAL A 145 19.91 -18.46 16.44
C VAL A 145 18.49 -18.12 16.02
N ASP A 146 17.81 -19.09 15.44
CA ASP A 146 16.43 -18.92 14.99
C ASP A 146 15.47 -18.84 16.19
N VAL A 147 14.33 -18.16 16.02
CA VAL A 147 13.27 -18.04 17.04
C VAL A 147 12.84 -19.39 17.60
N SER A 148 12.79 -20.43 16.77
CA SER A 148 12.50 -21.81 17.21
C SER A 148 13.46 -22.27 18.29
N LYS A 149 14.76 -21.98 18.14
CA LYS A 149 15.76 -22.36 19.12
C LYS A 149 15.65 -21.54 20.39
N LEU A 150 15.37 -20.25 20.27
CA LEU A 150 15.14 -19.37 21.42
C LEU A 150 13.94 -19.84 22.25
N PHE A 151 12.86 -20.26 21.59
CA PHE A 151 11.69 -20.82 22.24
C PHE A 151 12.02 -22.11 23.00
N GLU A 152 12.76 -23.06 22.41
CA GLU A 152 13.20 -24.29 23.07
C GLU A 152 14.08 -24.03 24.31
N THR A 153 14.96 -23.02 24.24
CA THR A 153 15.90 -22.70 25.32
C THR A 153 15.34 -21.71 26.36
N CYS A 154 14.07 -21.31 26.22
CA CYS A 154 13.46 -20.35 27.11
C CYS A 154 13.27 -20.96 28.51
N THR A 155 13.75 -20.25 29.54
CA THR A 155 13.65 -20.70 30.94
C THR A 155 12.31 -20.36 31.60
N ASP A 156 11.40 -19.69 30.88
CA ASP A 156 10.08 -19.31 31.41
C ASP A 156 9.11 -20.50 31.31
N GLU A 157 8.72 -21.03 32.46
CA GLU A 157 7.83 -22.19 32.59
C GLU A 157 6.33 -21.80 32.62
N SER A 158 5.99 -20.52 32.42
CA SER A 158 4.61 -20.05 32.43
C SER A 158 3.72 -20.86 31.48
N HIS A 159 2.54 -21.24 31.96
CA HIS A 159 1.53 -21.88 31.13
C HIS A 159 0.86 -20.85 30.22
N LEU A 160 0.79 -21.16 28.93
CA LEU A 160 0.13 -20.31 27.93
C LEU A 160 -1.02 -21.09 27.31
N GLU A 161 -2.21 -20.50 27.36
CA GLU A 161 -3.41 -21.08 26.75
C GLU A 161 -3.83 -20.24 25.55
N SER A 162 -3.86 -20.85 24.36
CA SER A 162 -4.41 -20.16 23.19
C SER A 162 -5.93 -20.02 23.35
N ILE A 163 -6.46 -18.82 23.13
CA ILE A 163 -7.90 -18.61 23.09
C ILE A 163 -8.46 -18.93 21.70
N ASN A 164 -9.69 -19.44 21.63
CA ASN A 164 -10.38 -19.78 20.38
C ASN A 164 -11.09 -18.56 19.77
N ILE A 165 -10.44 -17.39 19.77
CA ILE A 165 -10.93 -16.15 19.16
C ILE A 165 -9.75 -15.48 18.45
N TRP A 166 -9.98 -15.02 17.22
CA TRP A 166 -8.95 -14.45 16.35
C TRP A 166 -9.12 -12.96 16.18
N LEU A 167 -8.01 -12.23 16.24
CA LEU A 167 -7.95 -10.83 15.85
C LEU A 167 -8.19 -10.73 14.34
N LYS A 168 -9.01 -9.75 13.95
CA LYS A 168 -9.26 -9.43 12.55
C LYS A 168 -8.08 -8.66 12.00
N ASN A 169 -7.54 -9.13 10.87
CA ASN A 169 -6.53 -8.40 10.12
C ASN A 169 -7.23 -7.31 9.28
N PRO A 170 -7.02 -6.01 9.57
CA PRO A 170 -7.66 -4.91 8.85
C PRO A 170 -7.23 -4.81 7.38
N SER A 171 -6.07 -5.36 7.00
CA SER A 171 -5.63 -5.42 5.60
C SER A 171 -6.54 -6.29 4.73
N LYS A 172 -7.33 -7.19 5.32
CA LYS A 172 -8.32 -8.01 4.60
C LYS A 172 -9.63 -7.27 4.29
N LYS A 173 -9.80 -6.03 4.77
CA LYS A 173 -10.98 -5.21 4.44
C LYS A 173 -11.02 -4.88 2.94
N HIS A 174 -9.85 -4.66 2.35
CA HIS A 174 -9.70 -4.35 0.93
C HIS A 174 -9.49 -5.64 0.15
N SER A 175 -10.45 -5.99 -0.71
CA SER A 175 -10.36 -7.19 -1.54
C SER A 175 -10.44 -6.83 -3.02
N PHE A 176 -9.33 -7.08 -3.71
CA PHE A 176 -9.22 -6.95 -5.16
C PHE A 176 -9.39 -8.27 -5.90
N SER A 177 -9.51 -9.39 -5.17
CA SER A 177 -9.55 -10.75 -5.75
C SER A 177 -10.78 -11.05 -6.62
N LYS A 178 -11.78 -10.14 -6.63
CA LYS A 178 -12.93 -10.22 -7.53
C LYS A 178 -12.62 -9.71 -8.95
N TYR A 179 -11.49 -9.04 -9.14
CA TYR A 179 -11.04 -8.50 -10.42
C TYR A 179 -9.78 -9.24 -10.87
N ASN A 180 -9.73 -9.63 -12.14
CA ASN A 180 -8.51 -10.16 -12.76
C ASN A 180 -7.65 -9.02 -13.31
N TYR A 181 -8.28 -7.93 -13.75
CA TYR A 181 -7.59 -6.77 -14.32
C TYR A 181 -8.21 -5.44 -13.89
N ILE A 182 -7.39 -4.55 -13.32
CA ILE A 182 -7.76 -3.21 -12.89
C ILE A 182 -6.91 -2.19 -13.64
N ALA A 183 -7.54 -1.18 -14.24
CA ALA A 183 -6.84 -0.06 -14.85
C ALA A 183 -7.03 1.21 -14.02
N ILE A 184 -5.92 1.87 -13.67
CA ILE A 184 -5.93 3.15 -12.96
C ILE A 184 -5.65 4.28 -13.95
N GLU A 185 -6.63 5.15 -14.11
CA GLU A 185 -6.64 6.20 -15.12
C GLU A 185 -6.86 7.58 -14.50
N GLY A 186 -6.54 8.62 -15.27
CA GLY A 186 -6.48 9.97 -14.74
C GLY A 186 -5.48 10.87 -15.47
N ASN A 187 -5.58 12.16 -15.21
CA ASN A 187 -4.76 13.16 -15.90
C ASN A 187 -3.26 13.07 -15.56
N ILE A 188 -2.43 13.78 -16.32
CA ILE A 188 -1.00 13.93 -16.10
C ILE A 188 -0.79 14.56 -14.72
N GLY A 189 -0.06 13.88 -13.83
CA GLY A 189 0.14 14.34 -12.45
C GLY A 189 -0.91 13.87 -11.44
N ALA A 190 -1.89 13.04 -11.84
CA ALA A 190 -2.94 12.55 -10.92
C ALA A 190 -2.46 11.48 -9.91
N GLY A 191 -1.25 10.91 -10.08
CA GLY A 191 -0.71 9.89 -9.16
C GLY A 191 -1.02 8.43 -9.52
N LYS A 192 -1.47 8.16 -10.76
CA LYS A 192 -1.78 6.80 -11.27
C LYS A 192 -0.70 5.77 -10.97
N THR A 193 0.53 6.03 -11.42
CA THR A 193 1.70 5.16 -11.22
C THR A 193 1.94 4.87 -9.74
N SER A 194 1.80 5.88 -8.89
CA SER A 194 1.95 5.72 -7.44
C SER A 194 0.89 4.79 -6.86
N LEU A 195 -0.38 4.97 -7.25
CA LEU A 195 -1.46 4.13 -6.74
C LEU A 195 -1.34 2.69 -7.24
N ALA A 196 -1.09 2.50 -8.54
CA ALA A 196 -0.92 1.16 -9.12
C ALA A 196 0.25 0.42 -8.48
N THR A 197 1.38 1.11 -8.24
CA THR A 197 2.55 0.52 -7.58
C THR A 197 2.23 0.10 -6.14
N LYS A 198 1.55 0.96 -5.36
CA LYS A 198 1.17 0.62 -3.98
C LYS A 198 0.17 -0.54 -3.92
N ILE A 199 -0.81 -0.59 -4.82
CA ILE A 199 -1.75 -1.72 -4.92
C ILE A 199 -1.02 -3.01 -5.29
N ALA A 200 -0.12 -2.96 -6.29
CA ALA A 200 0.63 -4.13 -6.70
C ALA A 200 1.49 -4.71 -5.58
N HIS A 201 2.13 -3.84 -4.81
CA HIS A 201 2.91 -4.21 -3.63
C HIS A 201 2.03 -4.80 -2.52
N ASP A 202 0.99 -4.08 -2.10
CA ASP A 202 0.20 -4.43 -0.92
C ASP A 202 -0.67 -5.68 -1.14
N PHE A 203 -1.11 -5.93 -2.38
CA PHE A 203 -2.05 -7.00 -2.72
C PHE A 203 -1.47 -8.03 -3.70
N ASN A 204 -0.14 -8.09 -3.84
CA ASN A 204 0.56 -9.06 -4.70
C ASN A 204 0.03 -9.09 -6.16
N ALA A 205 -0.25 -7.92 -6.73
CA ALA A 205 -0.67 -7.82 -8.13
C ALA A 205 0.52 -7.79 -9.09
N LYS A 206 0.30 -8.18 -10.35
CA LYS A 206 1.22 -7.90 -11.45
C LYS A 206 1.05 -6.44 -11.86
N LEU A 207 2.13 -5.67 -11.78
CA LEU A 207 2.15 -4.25 -12.14
C LEU A 207 2.46 -4.06 -13.62
N ILE A 208 1.60 -3.35 -14.35
CA ILE A 208 1.82 -2.96 -15.75
C ILE A 208 1.96 -1.43 -15.80
N LEU A 209 3.15 -0.95 -16.17
CA LEU A 209 3.45 0.49 -16.23
C LEU A 209 3.53 0.99 -17.67
N GLU A 210 2.99 2.18 -17.91
CA GLU A 210 3.10 2.87 -19.18
C GLU A 210 4.56 3.23 -19.52
N ARG A 211 5.00 2.87 -20.73
CA ARG A 211 6.34 3.17 -21.25
C ARG A 211 6.37 4.48 -22.03
N PHE A 212 6.42 5.62 -21.33
CA PHE A 212 6.53 6.94 -22.01
C PHE A 212 7.96 7.53 -22.00
N ALA A 213 8.85 7.06 -21.12
CA ALA A 213 10.15 7.69 -20.91
C ALA A 213 11.10 7.55 -22.12
N ASP A 214 11.03 6.42 -22.82
CA ASP A 214 11.91 6.12 -23.95
C ASP A 214 11.38 6.65 -25.29
N ASN A 215 10.25 7.38 -25.27
CA ASN A 215 9.61 7.84 -26.50
C ASN A 215 10.37 9.04 -27.12
N PRO A 216 10.99 8.90 -28.31
CA PRO A 216 11.82 9.95 -28.91
C PRO A 216 11.00 11.14 -29.46
N PHE A 217 9.68 11.02 -29.54
CA PHE A 217 8.78 12.05 -30.03
C PHE A 217 8.18 12.88 -28.90
N LEU A 218 8.12 12.37 -27.67
CA LEU A 218 7.48 13.07 -26.55
C LEU A 218 8.13 14.44 -26.24
N PRO A 219 9.46 14.56 -26.13
CA PRO A 219 10.09 15.88 -25.97
C PRO A 219 9.91 16.80 -27.18
N LYS A 220 9.74 16.24 -28.39
CA LYS A 220 9.55 17.01 -29.63
C LYS A 220 8.12 17.55 -29.73
N PHE A 221 7.14 16.76 -29.30
CA PHE A 221 5.75 17.16 -29.21
C PHE A 221 5.56 18.37 -28.30
N TYR A 222 6.18 18.39 -27.11
CA TYR A 222 6.08 19.55 -26.22
C TYR A 222 6.74 20.83 -26.78
N LYS A 223 7.60 20.72 -27.81
CA LYS A 223 8.19 21.86 -28.52
C LYS A 223 7.38 22.29 -29.74
N ASP A 224 6.81 21.34 -30.47
CA ASP A 224 6.04 21.56 -31.69
C ASP A 224 4.90 20.51 -31.80
N PRO A 225 3.76 20.75 -31.11
CA PRO A 225 2.65 19.80 -31.10
C PRO A 225 2.08 19.54 -32.50
N GLN A 226 1.92 20.58 -33.32
CA GLN A 226 1.31 20.47 -34.65
C GLN A 226 2.08 19.51 -35.56
N ARG A 227 3.41 19.48 -35.45
CA ARG A 227 4.24 18.60 -36.28
C ARG A 227 4.36 17.18 -35.76
N PHE A 228 4.36 16.99 -34.44
CA PHE A 228 4.73 15.72 -33.82
C PHE A 228 3.56 14.97 -33.16
N ALA A 229 2.38 15.57 -33.01
CA ALA A 229 1.23 14.94 -32.35
C ALA A 229 0.87 13.60 -32.98
N PHE A 230 0.65 13.54 -34.31
CA PHE A 230 0.28 12.29 -34.98
C PHE A 230 1.32 11.18 -34.78
N THR A 231 2.61 11.52 -34.93
CA THR A 231 3.69 10.53 -34.76
C THR A 231 3.78 10.04 -33.33
N LEU A 232 3.62 10.93 -32.35
CA LEU A 232 3.61 10.60 -30.93
C LEU A 232 2.42 9.68 -30.59
N GLU A 233 1.21 10.05 -30.96
CA GLU A 233 0.01 9.27 -30.64
C GLU A 233 0.05 7.87 -31.28
N MET A 234 0.57 7.75 -32.50
CA MET A 234 0.77 6.46 -33.16
C MET A 234 1.82 5.60 -32.45
N SER A 235 2.92 6.21 -31.99
CA SER A 235 3.93 5.48 -31.22
C SER A 235 3.36 4.96 -29.89
N PHE A 236 2.58 5.77 -29.16
CA PHE A 236 1.91 5.31 -27.94
C PHE A 236 0.90 4.20 -28.20
N LEU A 237 0.13 4.28 -29.29
CA LEU A 237 -0.82 3.22 -29.64
C LEU A 237 -0.12 1.89 -29.90
N ALA A 238 0.98 1.90 -30.66
CA ALA A 238 1.77 0.71 -30.97
C ALA A 238 2.40 0.12 -29.69
N ASP A 239 3.07 0.94 -28.88
CA ASP A 239 3.74 0.50 -27.66
C ASP A 239 2.76 -0.10 -26.65
N ARG A 240 1.62 0.57 -26.43
CA ARG A 240 0.58 0.09 -25.50
C ARG A 240 -0.05 -1.21 -25.97
N TYR A 241 -0.30 -1.36 -27.28
CA TYR A 241 -0.84 -2.59 -27.85
C TYR A 241 0.14 -3.76 -27.68
N GLN A 242 1.41 -3.54 -28.01
CA GLN A 242 2.43 -4.57 -27.84
C GLN A 242 2.55 -4.99 -26.38
N GLN A 243 2.65 -4.03 -25.47
CA GLN A 243 2.76 -4.30 -24.04
C GLN A 243 1.58 -5.11 -23.50
N ILE A 244 0.36 -4.70 -23.82
CA ILE A 244 -0.85 -5.38 -23.32
C ILE A 244 -1.04 -6.74 -23.96
N SER A 245 -0.74 -6.89 -25.25
CA SER A 245 -0.76 -8.19 -25.94
C SER A 245 0.24 -9.18 -25.30
N ASP A 246 1.46 -8.73 -25.03
CA ASP A 246 2.51 -9.54 -24.40
C ASP A 246 2.16 -9.87 -22.94
N ASP A 247 1.76 -8.87 -22.14
CA ASP A 247 1.56 -9.00 -20.69
C ASP A 247 0.27 -9.75 -20.31
N LEU A 248 -0.81 -9.62 -21.10
CA LEU A 248 -2.07 -10.34 -20.84
C LEU A 248 -1.99 -11.83 -21.17
N SER A 249 -1.13 -12.21 -22.12
CA SER A 249 -0.93 -13.62 -22.49
C SER A 249 -0.25 -14.43 -21.37
N GLN A 250 0.36 -13.74 -20.41
CA GLN A 250 1.10 -14.30 -19.28
C GLN A 250 0.48 -13.84 -17.96
N LEU A 251 -0.68 -14.39 -17.61
CA LEU A 251 -1.08 -14.43 -16.20
C LEU A 251 -0.05 -15.32 -15.49
N ASP A 252 0.83 -14.65 -14.75
CA ASP A 252 1.84 -15.30 -13.91
C ASP A 252 1.12 -16.17 -12.87
N LEU A 253 1.51 -17.45 -12.76
CA LEU A 253 0.88 -18.44 -11.86
C LEU A 253 0.89 -17.99 -10.39
N PHE A 254 1.72 -17.02 -10.03
CA PHE A 254 1.94 -16.54 -8.66
C PHE A 254 1.30 -15.19 -8.32
N LYS A 255 0.57 -14.57 -9.27
CA LYS A 255 -0.05 -13.25 -9.07
C LYS A 255 -1.56 -13.37 -8.97
N ASP A 256 -2.14 -12.64 -8.02
CA ASP A 256 -3.57 -12.73 -7.72
C ASP A 256 -4.42 -12.02 -8.79
N PHE A 257 -3.92 -10.90 -9.33
CA PHE A 257 -4.56 -10.10 -10.39
C PHE A 257 -3.55 -9.15 -11.04
N MET A 258 -3.98 -8.41 -12.06
CA MET A 258 -3.19 -7.38 -12.74
C MET A 258 -3.70 -5.97 -12.41
N VAL A 259 -2.78 -5.05 -12.19
CA VAL A 259 -3.06 -3.62 -12.06
C VAL A 259 -2.18 -2.82 -13.01
N SER A 260 -2.80 -1.97 -13.84
CA SER A 260 -2.10 -1.04 -14.73
C SER A 260 -2.27 0.40 -14.29
N ASP A 261 -1.29 1.25 -14.63
CA ASP A 261 -1.38 2.71 -14.45
C ASP A 261 -1.91 3.46 -15.68
N TYR A 262 -2.44 2.71 -16.64
CA TYR A 262 -3.11 3.20 -17.83
C TYR A 262 -4.06 2.15 -18.43
N ASP A 263 -4.99 2.59 -19.26
CA ASP A 263 -5.83 1.83 -20.17
C ASP A 263 -5.58 2.28 -21.62
N VAL A 264 -5.80 1.39 -22.58
CA VAL A 264 -5.58 1.70 -24.00
C VAL A 264 -6.47 2.85 -24.48
N PHE A 265 -7.68 3.01 -23.95
CA PHE A 265 -8.58 4.10 -24.36
C PHE A 265 -8.01 5.50 -24.13
N LYS A 266 -7.02 5.65 -23.24
CA LYS A 266 -6.25 6.89 -23.10
C LYS A 266 -5.73 7.41 -24.44
N SER A 267 -5.28 6.52 -25.33
CA SER A 267 -4.85 6.87 -26.70
C SER A 267 -5.92 7.64 -27.46
N LEU A 268 -7.17 7.21 -27.36
CA LEU A 268 -8.28 7.84 -28.07
C LEU A 268 -8.65 9.20 -27.47
N ILE A 269 -8.54 9.35 -26.16
CA ILE A 269 -8.81 10.62 -25.45
C ILE A 269 -7.76 11.67 -25.82
N PHE A 270 -6.48 11.30 -25.72
CA PHE A 270 -5.37 12.21 -26.01
C PHE A 270 -5.35 12.63 -27.48
N SER A 271 -5.48 11.67 -28.41
CA SER A 271 -5.52 11.96 -29.84
C SER A 271 -6.68 12.87 -30.26
N LYS A 272 -7.85 12.80 -29.62
CA LYS A 272 -8.98 13.71 -29.88
C LYS A 272 -8.63 15.17 -29.56
N ILE A 273 -7.75 15.39 -28.60
CA ILE A 273 -7.34 16.72 -28.13
C ILE A 273 -6.16 17.24 -28.93
N THR A 274 -5.23 16.37 -29.31
CA THR A 274 -3.94 16.74 -29.92
C THR A 274 -3.96 16.75 -31.45
N LEU A 275 -4.79 15.94 -32.10
CA LEU A 275 -4.79 15.78 -33.56
C LEU A 275 -5.79 16.69 -34.26
N LEU A 276 -5.46 17.03 -35.51
CA LEU A 276 -6.41 17.66 -36.43
C LEU A 276 -7.55 16.68 -36.79
N GLU A 277 -8.68 17.20 -37.25
CA GLU A 277 -9.90 16.39 -37.45
C GLU A 277 -9.67 15.19 -38.40
N ASP A 278 -8.97 15.38 -39.51
CA ASP A 278 -8.71 14.31 -40.47
C ASP A 278 -7.69 13.28 -39.96
N GLU A 279 -6.67 13.74 -39.22
CA GLU A 279 -5.71 12.87 -38.53
C GLU A 279 -6.40 12.04 -37.45
N PHE A 280 -7.28 12.65 -36.67
CA PHE A 280 -8.07 11.98 -35.64
C PHE A 280 -9.01 10.92 -36.23
N LYS A 281 -9.68 11.21 -37.36
CA LYS A 281 -10.53 10.22 -38.06
C LYS A 281 -9.73 8.99 -38.46
N LEU A 282 -8.53 9.18 -39.01
CA LEU A 282 -7.63 8.09 -39.38
C LEU A 282 -7.16 7.32 -38.13
N TYR A 283 -6.68 8.04 -37.12
CA TYR A 283 -6.22 7.47 -35.85
C TYR A 283 -7.31 6.62 -35.19
N ARG A 284 -8.53 7.15 -35.07
CA ARG A 284 -9.68 6.46 -34.50
C ARG A 284 -10.00 5.16 -35.23
N LYS A 285 -9.89 5.15 -36.57
CA LYS A 285 -10.09 3.93 -37.36
C LYS A 285 -9.03 2.88 -37.03
N LEU A 286 -7.75 3.26 -36.95
CA LEU A 286 -6.66 2.36 -36.58
C LEU A 286 -6.80 1.84 -35.15
N PHE A 287 -7.14 2.74 -34.21
CA PHE A 287 -7.40 2.41 -32.82
C PHE A 287 -8.43 1.28 -32.68
N TYR A 288 -9.61 1.41 -33.29
CA TYR A 288 -10.65 0.39 -33.15
C TYR A 288 -10.31 -0.94 -33.83
N LEU A 289 -9.47 -0.94 -34.86
CA LEU A 289 -8.97 -2.17 -35.47
C LEU A 289 -8.05 -2.93 -34.50
N MET A 290 -7.20 -2.22 -33.76
CA MET A 290 -6.29 -2.82 -32.77
C MET A 290 -7.00 -3.16 -31.46
N TYR A 291 -7.95 -2.34 -31.03
CA TYR A 291 -8.63 -2.44 -29.74
C TYR A 291 -9.55 -3.65 -29.62
N LYS A 292 -10.06 -4.16 -30.76
CA LYS A 292 -11.04 -5.27 -30.78
C LYS A 292 -10.57 -6.51 -30.02
N ASP A 293 -9.27 -6.79 -30.06
CA ASP A 293 -8.69 -8.02 -29.51
C ASP A 293 -7.99 -7.80 -28.16
N ILE A 294 -8.12 -6.60 -27.58
CA ILE A 294 -7.52 -6.24 -26.29
C ILE A 294 -8.48 -6.58 -25.14
N ALA A 295 -7.96 -7.22 -24.08
CA ALA A 295 -8.76 -7.45 -22.88
C ALA A 295 -9.11 -6.13 -22.19
N LYS A 296 -10.37 -6.00 -21.80
CA LYS A 296 -10.87 -4.85 -21.05
C LYS A 296 -10.63 -5.06 -19.55
N PRO A 297 -10.37 -4.00 -18.78
CA PRO A 297 -10.34 -4.08 -17.32
C PRO A 297 -11.71 -4.43 -16.74
N ASP A 298 -11.71 -5.28 -15.72
CA ASP A 298 -12.89 -5.61 -14.92
C ASP A 298 -13.29 -4.42 -14.02
N LEU A 299 -12.33 -3.54 -13.71
CA LEU A 299 -12.53 -2.29 -12.99
C LEU A 299 -11.68 -1.17 -13.57
N TYR A 300 -12.33 -0.07 -13.91
CA TYR A 300 -11.69 1.16 -14.37
C TYR A 300 -11.76 2.22 -13.26
N VAL A 301 -10.63 2.56 -12.66
CA VAL A 301 -10.55 3.56 -11.58
C VAL A 301 -10.07 4.88 -12.15
N TYR A 302 -10.94 5.89 -12.20
CA TYR A 302 -10.57 7.22 -12.65
C TYR A 302 -10.27 8.15 -11.46
N LEU A 303 -9.02 8.60 -11.37
CA LEU A 303 -8.55 9.57 -10.39
C LEU A 303 -8.80 10.99 -10.89
N TYR A 304 -9.84 11.62 -10.36
CA TYR A 304 -10.11 13.02 -10.60
C TYR A 304 -9.28 13.90 -9.67
N GLN A 305 -8.64 14.92 -10.23
CA GLN A 305 -7.75 15.83 -9.52
C GLN A 305 -7.83 17.20 -10.19
N ASN A 306 -7.91 18.27 -9.39
CA ASN A 306 -8.01 19.63 -9.90
C ASN A 306 -6.70 20.10 -10.58
N THR A 307 -6.80 21.04 -11.52
CA THR A 307 -5.67 21.54 -12.33
C THR A 307 -4.52 22.07 -11.48
N GLN A 308 -4.82 22.79 -10.40
CA GLN A 308 -3.80 23.33 -9.50
C GLN A 308 -2.93 22.22 -8.91
N ARG A 309 -3.55 21.16 -8.38
CA ARG A 309 -2.85 20.00 -7.82
C ARG A 309 -2.07 19.21 -8.87
N LEU A 310 -2.64 19.06 -10.08
CA LEU A 310 -1.92 18.42 -11.19
C LEU A 310 -0.61 19.16 -11.50
N GLN A 311 -0.66 20.50 -11.57
CA GLN A 311 0.53 21.34 -11.79
C GLN A 311 1.57 21.22 -10.67
N GLU A 312 1.13 21.24 -9.40
CA GLU A 312 2.01 21.01 -8.25
C GLU A 312 2.74 19.66 -8.36
N ASN A 313 2.03 18.60 -8.72
CA ASN A 313 2.59 17.26 -8.88
C ASN A 313 3.55 17.15 -10.07
N ILE A 314 3.22 17.78 -11.20
CA ILE A 314 4.09 17.81 -12.40
C ILE A 314 5.40 18.55 -12.09
N LYS A 315 5.32 19.69 -11.40
CA LYS A 315 6.51 20.44 -10.96
C LYS A 315 7.36 19.63 -9.99
N LYS A 316 6.74 19.01 -8.98
CA LYS A 316 7.43 18.13 -8.02
C LYS A 316 8.12 16.93 -8.69
N ARG A 317 7.52 16.39 -9.75
CA ARG A 317 8.08 15.27 -10.53
C ARG A 317 9.31 15.67 -11.36
N GLY A 318 9.45 16.94 -11.72
CA GLY A 318 10.70 17.51 -12.25
C GLY A 318 11.13 16.98 -13.63
N ARG A 319 10.21 16.51 -14.48
CA ARG A 319 10.55 16.15 -15.87
C ARG A 319 10.65 17.43 -16.71
N ASP A 320 11.81 17.66 -17.33
CA ASP A 320 12.12 18.90 -18.06
C ASP A 320 11.08 19.24 -19.14
N TYR A 321 10.58 18.24 -19.86
CA TYR A 321 9.64 18.43 -20.97
C TYR A 321 8.19 18.67 -20.53
N GLU A 322 7.83 18.46 -19.25
CA GLU A 322 6.46 18.67 -18.74
C GLU A 322 6.29 20.01 -17.99
N GLN A 323 7.38 20.73 -17.70
CA GLN A 323 7.35 21.91 -16.81
C GLN A 323 6.51 23.08 -17.35
N ASN A 324 6.27 23.12 -18.67
CA ASN A 324 5.54 24.18 -19.35
C ASN A 324 4.16 23.74 -19.86
N ILE A 325 3.59 22.67 -19.29
CA ILE A 325 2.23 22.24 -19.63
C ILE A 325 1.24 23.33 -19.21
N ALA A 326 0.41 23.78 -20.14
CA ALA A 326 -0.62 24.79 -19.89
C ALA A 326 -1.85 24.20 -19.16
N ASP A 327 -2.49 25.01 -18.32
CA ASP A 327 -3.70 24.64 -17.58
C ASP A 327 -4.85 24.22 -18.51
N ASP A 328 -5.09 24.98 -19.58
CA ASP A 328 -6.11 24.68 -20.59
C ASP A 328 -5.93 23.29 -21.22
N TYR A 329 -4.69 22.82 -21.38
CA TYR A 329 -4.43 21.48 -21.89
C TYR A 329 -4.85 20.39 -20.90
N LEU A 330 -4.55 20.59 -19.60
CA LEU A 330 -4.98 19.66 -18.55
C LEU A 330 -6.51 19.66 -18.41
N GLU A 331 -7.15 20.83 -18.51
CA GLU A 331 -8.61 20.96 -18.47
C GLU A 331 -9.29 20.24 -19.62
N LYS A 332 -8.76 20.37 -20.84
CA LYS A 332 -9.22 19.62 -22.02
C LYS A 332 -9.10 18.11 -21.83
N ILE A 333 -7.99 17.63 -21.24
CA ILE A 333 -7.83 16.20 -20.93
C ILE A 333 -8.87 15.75 -19.92
N ASN A 334 -9.09 16.50 -18.83
CA ASN A 334 -10.11 16.18 -17.84
C ASN A 334 -11.51 16.10 -18.48
N ALA A 335 -11.87 17.07 -19.33
CA ALA A 335 -13.13 17.06 -20.06
C ALA A 335 -13.24 15.83 -20.97
N GLY A 336 -12.17 15.47 -21.68
CA GLY A 336 -12.10 14.29 -22.55
C GLY A 336 -12.32 12.98 -21.78
N TYR A 337 -11.72 12.81 -20.61
CA TYR A 337 -11.99 11.66 -19.75
C TYR A 337 -13.45 11.62 -19.28
N LEU A 338 -14.00 12.73 -18.80
CA LEU A 338 -15.40 12.76 -18.34
C LEU A 338 -16.40 12.49 -19.47
N GLU A 339 -16.14 12.99 -20.68
CA GLU A 339 -16.95 12.69 -21.86
C GLU A 339 -16.86 11.19 -22.20
N PHE A 340 -15.66 10.62 -22.20
CA PHE A 340 -15.44 9.19 -22.41
C PHE A 340 -16.23 8.36 -21.39
N LEU A 341 -16.05 8.61 -20.10
CA LEU A 341 -16.70 7.84 -19.04
C LEU A 341 -18.23 7.93 -19.09
N LYS A 342 -18.80 9.07 -19.50
CA LYS A 342 -20.26 9.20 -19.72
C LYS A 342 -20.78 8.34 -20.87
N SER A 343 -19.94 8.08 -21.88
CA SER A 343 -20.31 7.30 -23.07
C SER A 343 -20.10 5.79 -22.91
N GLN A 344 -19.37 5.36 -21.87
CA GLN A 344 -19.00 3.96 -21.66
C GLN A 344 -19.99 3.26 -20.73
N THR A 345 -20.86 2.41 -21.28
CA THR A 345 -21.78 1.56 -20.51
C THR A 345 -21.18 0.21 -20.10
N ASP A 346 -20.10 -0.19 -20.77
CA ASP A 346 -19.55 -1.55 -20.65
C ASP A 346 -18.48 -1.69 -19.56
N PHE A 347 -18.04 -0.57 -18.98
CA PHE A 347 -17.00 -0.55 -17.96
C PHE A 347 -17.62 -0.44 -16.58
N ASN A 348 -17.11 -1.23 -15.63
CA ASN A 348 -17.30 -0.94 -14.22
C ASN A 348 -16.37 0.20 -13.84
N VAL A 349 -16.91 1.42 -13.72
CA VAL A 349 -16.13 2.64 -13.48
C VAL A 349 -16.29 3.10 -12.04
N LYS A 350 -15.19 3.38 -11.35
CA LYS A 350 -15.16 4.15 -10.09
C LYS A 350 -14.44 5.47 -10.31
N ILE A 351 -15.15 6.59 -10.15
CA ILE A 351 -14.58 7.94 -10.19
C ILE A 351 -14.26 8.35 -8.76
N ILE A 352 -12.99 8.69 -8.48
CA ILE A 352 -12.53 9.05 -7.14
C ILE A 352 -11.90 10.43 -7.20
N ASP A 353 -12.48 11.38 -6.47
CA ASP A 353 -11.89 12.70 -6.27
C ASP A 353 -10.78 12.64 -5.22
N ILE A 354 -9.57 12.96 -5.65
CA ILE A 354 -8.36 13.01 -4.83
C ILE A 354 -7.82 14.45 -4.66
N SER A 355 -8.63 15.46 -4.96
CA SER A 355 -8.28 16.89 -4.87
C SER A 355 -7.69 17.32 -3.53
N ASN A 356 -8.21 16.74 -2.46
CA ASN A 356 -7.86 17.07 -1.08
C ASN A 356 -7.06 15.95 -0.39
N LYS A 357 -6.49 15.01 -1.15
CA LYS A 357 -5.81 13.82 -0.62
C LYS A 357 -4.37 13.76 -1.12
N ASP A 358 -3.43 13.46 -0.23
CA ASP A 358 -2.06 13.09 -0.58
C ASP A 358 -1.80 11.62 -0.20
N PHE A 359 -2.39 10.70 -0.95
CA PHE A 359 -2.22 9.26 -0.70
C PHE A 359 -0.79 8.75 -0.92
N VAL A 360 0.11 9.56 -1.49
CA VAL A 360 1.50 9.17 -1.70
C VAL A 360 2.28 9.23 -0.40
N THR A 361 2.04 10.28 0.41
CA THR A 361 2.75 10.49 1.68
C THR A 361 1.88 10.24 2.91
N ASN A 362 0.56 10.32 2.78
CA ASN A 362 -0.39 10.12 3.85
C ASN A 362 -1.10 8.75 3.70
N ARG A 363 -0.86 7.89 4.69
CA ARG A 363 -1.44 6.54 4.73
C ARG A 363 -2.96 6.53 4.92
N GLU A 364 -3.51 7.46 5.70
CA GLU A 364 -4.97 7.54 5.90
C GLU A 364 -5.67 7.91 4.59
N ASP A 365 -5.10 8.85 3.84
CA ASP A 365 -5.59 9.21 2.50
C ASP A 365 -5.52 8.02 1.55
N TYR A 366 -4.43 7.25 1.56
CA TYR A 366 -4.31 6.01 0.78
C TYR A 366 -5.39 4.98 1.13
N LEU A 367 -5.61 4.72 2.42
CA LEU A 367 -6.66 3.81 2.86
C LEU A 367 -8.05 4.31 2.46
N SER A 368 -8.30 5.63 2.48
CA SER A 368 -9.56 6.21 2.00
C SER A 368 -9.77 6.02 0.50
N VAL A 369 -8.70 6.01 -0.29
CA VAL A 369 -8.76 5.72 -1.73
C VAL A 369 -9.06 4.23 -1.94
N LEU A 370 -8.39 3.33 -1.20
CA LEU A 370 -8.69 1.89 -1.26
C LEU A 370 -10.13 1.58 -0.85
N ASP A 371 -10.65 2.26 0.18
CA ASP A 371 -12.05 2.16 0.61
C ASP A 371 -12.99 2.54 -0.54
N ALA A 372 -12.76 3.68 -1.20
CA ALA A 372 -13.59 4.12 -2.33
C ALA A 372 -13.50 3.19 -3.55
N ILE A 373 -12.37 2.50 -3.76
CA ILE A 373 -12.25 1.49 -4.83
C ILE A 373 -13.02 0.21 -4.47
N CYS A 374 -12.95 -0.22 -3.21
CA CYS A 374 -13.54 -1.48 -2.76
C CYS A 374 -15.01 -1.39 -2.37
N GLU A 375 -15.55 -0.18 -2.13
CA GLU A 375 -16.97 0.06 -1.89
C GLU A 375 -17.81 -0.51 -3.04
N GLU A 376 -18.85 -1.29 -2.71
CA GLU A 376 -19.77 -1.87 -3.68
C GLU A 376 -20.60 -0.80 -4.37
#